data_AF-E4UR83-F1
#
_entry.id   AF-E4UR83-F1
#
_cell.length_a   1.000
_cell.length_b   1.000
_cell.length_c   1.000
_cell.angle_alpha   90.00
_cell.angle_beta   90.00
_cell.angle_gamma   90.00
#
_symmetry.space_group_name_H-M   'P 1'
#
loop_
_entity.id
_entity.type
_entity.pdbx_description
1 polymer ?
#
loop_
_entity_poly.entity_id
_entity_poly.type
_entity_poly.pdbx_seq_one_letter_code
_entity_poly.pdbx_strand_id
1 'polypeptide(L)'
;MDELMDLELDDTALGGQGQKVFAACHACTCNPMNKPHYPGDWIPRNCAYSGQHDNPSKAQVQGPLSVRGASMLNGGLLVLNPSEEIYNAILCQLEDPTATRQYAFADQLLLSDIYHNRWAPLPYIYNALKPMRWPGVHSQIWKDNKVKNVHYILSSKPWDEEDMGSWGKEQNKEDPVVDETHDWWWKINNERLATERANGVVRDGF
;
A
#
# COMPACT_ATOMS: atom_id res chain seq x y z
N MET A 1 -14.54 -7.12 1.12
CA MET A 1 -13.16 -7.58 0.88
C MET A 1 -13.01 -9.05 1.25
N ASP A 2 -14.09 -9.72 1.66
CA ASP A 2 -14.16 -11.14 2.00
C ASP A 2 -13.63 -12.04 0.87
N GLU A 3 -13.77 -11.61 -0.38
CA GLU A 3 -13.21 -12.28 -1.56
C GLU A 3 -11.68 -12.43 -1.53
N LEU A 4 -10.98 -11.71 -0.66
CA LEU A 4 -9.55 -11.93 -0.40
C LEU A 4 -9.29 -13.22 0.38
N MET A 5 -10.26 -13.70 1.17
CA MET A 5 -10.16 -14.95 1.94
C MET A 5 -10.30 -16.19 1.04
N ASP A 6 -10.82 -16.03 -0.18
CA ASP A 6 -10.96 -17.11 -1.17
C ASP A 6 -9.74 -17.21 -2.10
N LEU A 7 -8.68 -16.42 -1.87
CA LEU A 7 -7.48 -16.45 -2.70
C LEU A 7 -6.71 -17.76 -2.52
N GLU A 8 -6.44 -18.43 -3.65
CA GLU A 8 -5.56 -19.59 -3.68
C GLU A 8 -4.10 -19.19 -3.45
N LEU A 9 -3.66 -19.35 -2.21
CA LEU A 9 -2.28 -19.26 -1.77
C LEU A 9 -1.68 -20.66 -1.56
N ASP A 10 -0.37 -20.72 -1.39
CA ASP A 10 0.29 -21.99 -1.08
C ASP A 10 -0.19 -22.57 0.25
N ASP A 11 -0.22 -23.91 0.32
CA ASP A 11 -0.51 -24.66 1.54
C ASP A 11 0.56 -24.37 2.60
N THR A 12 0.15 -24.22 3.86
CA THR A 12 1.08 -23.95 4.97
C THR A 12 2.10 -25.08 5.17
N ALA A 13 1.77 -26.31 4.76
CA ALA A 13 2.70 -27.45 4.77
C ALA A 13 3.92 -27.24 3.87
N LEU A 14 3.89 -26.28 2.92
CA LEU A 14 5.04 -25.92 2.11
C LEU A 14 6.05 -25.02 2.85
N GLY A 15 5.74 -24.53 4.05
CA GLY A 15 6.68 -23.76 4.89
C GLY A 15 7.30 -22.56 4.18
N GLY A 16 6.51 -21.87 3.33
CA GLY A 16 6.97 -20.73 2.54
C GLY A 16 7.92 -21.07 1.39
N GLN A 17 7.99 -22.33 0.94
CA GLN A 17 8.81 -22.75 -0.21
C GLN A 17 8.07 -22.72 -1.56
N GLY A 18 6.77 -22.42 -1.56
CA GLY A 18 5.97 -22.31 -2.78
C GLY A 18 6.15 -20.99 -3.55
N GLN A 19 5.25 -20.73 -4.50
CA GLN A 19 5.30 -19.58 -5.42
C GLN A 19 4.29 -18.47 -5.09
N LYS A 20 3.29 -18.75 -4.26
CA LYS A 20 2.25 -17.83 -3.80
C LYS A 20 2.20 -17.86 -2.26
N VAL A 21 3.33 -17.54 -1.64
CA VAL A 21 3.49 -17.59 -0.17
C VAL A 21 2.50 -16.65 0.51
N PHE A 22 2.25 -15.50 -0.10
CA PHE A 22 1.21 -14.54 0.28
C PHE A 22 0.78 -13.76 -0.96
N ALA A 23 -0.24 -12.93 -0.81
CA ALA A 23 -0.71 -11.97 -1.81
C ALA A 23 -0.50 -10.53 -1.33
N ALA A 24 -0.11 -9.65 -2.25
CA ALA A 24 0.15 -8.24 -1.98
C ALA A 24 -0.08 -7.38 -3.24
N CYS A 25 -0.23 -6.08 -3.09
CA CYS A 25 -0.14 -5.15 -4.23
C CYS A 25 1.34 -4.82 -4.52
N HIS A 26 1.65 -4.32 -5.71
CA HIS A 26 2.99 -3.79 -6.01
C HIS A 26 3.24 -2.44 -5.31
N ALA A 27 4.50 -2.15 -5.01
CA ALA A 27 4.92 -0.79 -4.73
C ALA A 27 4.70 0.10 -5.97
N CYS A 28 4.25 1.33 -5.76
CA CYS A 28 4.32 2.35 -6.80
C CYS A 28 5.73 2.95 -6.81
N THR A 29 6.48 2.70 -7.89
CA THR A 29 7.83 3.21 -8.06
C THR A 29 7.87 4.47 -8.94
N CYS A 30 6.77 5.23 -9.04
CA CYS A 30 6.74 6.47 -9.81
C CYS A 30 7.49 7.64 -9.16
N ASN A 31 7.68 7.61 -7.83
CA ASN A 31 8.24 8.70 -7.02
C ASN A 31 7.72 10.11 -7.40
N PRO A 32 6.40 10.36 -7.39
CA PRO A 32 5.83 11.61 -7.91
C PRO A 32 6.27 12.87 -7.16
N MET A 33 6.75 12.73 -5.91
CA MET A 33 7.29 13.83 -5.10
C MET A 33 8.82 13.97 -5.22
N ASN A 34 9.48 13.21 -6.10
CA ASN A 34 10.93 13.22 -6.30
C ASN A 34 11.74 13.10 -4.99
N LYS A 35 11.33 12.20 -4.09
CA LYS A 35 12.02 11.99 -2.82
C LYS A 35 13.46 11.51 -3.08
N PRO A 36 14.49 12.23 -2.59
CA PRO A 36 15.88 11.98 -2.97
C PRO A 36 16.47 10.70 -2.38
N HIS A 37 15.87 10.18 -1.31
CA HIS A 37 16.28 8.92 -0.67
C HIS A 37 15.63 7.68 -1.31
N TYR A 38 14.73 7.84 -2.30
CA TYR A 38 14.17 6.71 -3.04
C TYR A 38 15.18 6.23 -4.09
N PRO A 39 15.17 4.93 -4.45
CA PRO A 39 16.06 4.41 -5.49
C PRO A 39 15.93 5.19 -6.80
N GLY A 40 17.05 5.43 -7.48
CA GLY A 40 17.09 6.27 -8.69
C GLY A 40 16.35 5.68 -9.90
N ASP A 41 16.07 4.37 -9.87
CA ASP A 41 15.27 3.67 -10.86
C ASP A 41 13.76 3.68 -10.55
N TRP A 42 13.33 4.33 -9.45
CA TRP A 42 11.93 4.61 -9.18
C TRP A 42 11.46 5.78 -10.04
N ILE A 43 11.11 5.43 -11.28
CA ILE A 43 10.54 6.32 -12.28
C ILE A 43 9.26 5.70 -12.88
N PRO A 44 8.33 6.51 -13.43
CA PRO A 44 7.08 6.00 -13.99
C PRO A 44 7.25 4.88 -15.02
N ARG A 45 8.34 4.90 -15.81
CA ARG A 45 8.65 3.86 -16.81
C ARG A 45 8.88 2.47 -16.20
N ASN A 46 9.33 2.41 -14.96
CA ASN A 46 9.66 1.18 -14.24
C ASN A 46 8.54 0.73 -13.30
N CYS A 47 7.50 1.55 -13.10
CA CYS A 47 6.39 1.21 -12.23
C CYS A 47 5.51 0.10 -12.83
N ALA A 48 5.22 -0.93 -12.03
CA ALA A 48 4.39 -2.06 -12.43
C ALA A 48 2.99 -1.63 -12.92
N TYR A 49 2.40 -0.63 -12.27
CA TYR A 49 1.09 -0.08 -12.63
C TYR A 49 1.09 0.65 -13.97
N SER A 50 2.21 1.22 -14.42
CA SER A 50 2.32 1.86 -15.73
C SER A 50 2.06 0.86 -16.87
N GLY A 51 2.39 -0.42 -16.66
CA GLY A 51 2.10 -1.49 -17.62
C GLY A 51 0.60 -1.81 -17.78
N GLN A 52 -0.27 -1.24 -16.95
CA GLN A 52 -1.72 -1.48 -17.01
C GLN A 52 -2.51 -0.28 -17.56
N HIS A 53 -1.84 0.84 -17.89
CA HIS A 53 -2.49 2.08 -18.34
C HIS A 53 -3.33 1.89 -19.62
N ASP A 54 -2.89 1.03 -20.53
CA ASP A 54 -3.61 0.73 -21.77
C ASP A 54 -4.85 -0.14 -21.56
N ASN A 55 -5.04 -0.73 -20.37
CA ASN A 55 -6.21 -1.53 -20.05
C ASN A 55 -6.74 -1.26 -18.63
N PRO A 56 -7.34 -0.08 -18.38
CA PRO A 56 -7.84 0.32 -17.07
C PRO A 56 -8.85 -0.65 -16.46
N SER A 57 -9.70 -1.27 -17.29
CA SER A 57 -10.69 -2.25 -16.84
C SER A 57 -10.02 -3.50 -16.27
N LYS A 58 -8.95 -3.98 -16.90
CA LYS A 58 -8.16 -5.12 -16.42
C LYS A 58 -7.41 -4.79 -15.13
N ALA A 59 -6.93 -3.55 -14.97
CA ALA A 59 -6.26 -3.09 -13.75
C ALA A 59 -7.13 -3.17 -12.48
N GLN A 60 -8.47 -3.16 -12.63
CA GLN A 60 -9.40 -3.29 -11.50
C GLN A 60 -9.49 -4.71 -10.94
N VAL A 61 -9.14 -5.71 -11.76
CA VAL A 61 -9.40 -7.13 -11.45
C VAL A 61 -8.14 -7.99 -11.50
N GLN A 62 -7.02 -7.46 -12.02
CA GLN A 62 -5.74 -8.15 -12.04
C GLN A 62 -4.62 -7.26 -11.53
N GLY A 63 -3.76 -7.80 -10.68
CA GLY A 63 -2.48 -7.17 -10.34
C GLY A 63 -1.57 -7.12 -11.57
N PRO A 64 -0.64 -6.14 -11.64
CA PRO A 64 0.33 -6.10 -12.73
C PRO A 64 1.22 -7.35 -12.67
N LEU A 65 1.60 -7.85 -13.85
CA LEU A 65 2.60 -8.92 -13.92
C LEU A 65 3.97 -8.33 -13.58
N SER A 66 4.83 -9.13 -12.93
CA SER A 66 6.22 -8.77 -12.67
C SER A 66 7.04 -8.80 -13.97
N VAL A 67 6.92 -7.77 -14.81
CA VAL A 67 7.56 -7.77 -16.16
C VAL A 67 8.83 -6.92 -16.22
N ARG A 68 9.14 -6.08 -15.23
CA ARG A 68 10.18 -5.04 -15.37
C ARG A 68 11.00 -4.72 -14.12
N GLY A 69 11.64 -5.73 -13.52
CA GLY A 69 12.77 -5.55 -12.60
C GLY A 69 12.48 -4.88 -11.24
N ALA A 70 11.38 -4.15 -11.08
CA ALA A 70 10.95 -3.55 -9.83
C ALA A 70 9.78 -4.36 -9.23
N SER A 71 10.06 -5.59 -8.80
CA SER A 71 9.08 -6.50 -8.18
C SER A 71 8.99 -6.32 -6.67
N MET A 72 9.01 -5.08 -6.19
CA MET A 72 8.77 -4.82 -4.78
C MET A 72 7.27 -4.83 -4.50
N LEU A 73 6.83 -5.60 -3.52
CA LEU A 73 5.44 -5.57 -3.02
C LEU A 73 5.17 -4.25 -2.28
N ASN A 74 3.94 -3.97 -1.86
CA ASN A 74 3.58 -2.93 -0.90
C ASN A 74 3.01 -3.58 0.36
N GLY A 75 3.62 -3.27 1.52
CA GLY A 75 3.27 -3.88 2.80
C GLY A 75 1.99 -3.35 3.46
N GLY A 76 1.30 -2.37 2.84
CA GLY A 76 0.07 -1.79 3.39
C GLY A 76 -1.12 -2.74 3.46
N LEU A 77 -1.12 -3.81 2.65
CA LEU A 77 -2.08 -4.91 2.75
C LEU A 77 -1.43 -6.21 2.27
N LEU A 78 -1.54 -7.25 3.10
CA LEU A 78 -1.09 -8.60 2.82
C LEU A 78 -2.24 -9.57 3.07
N VAL A 79 -2.35 -10.60 2.22
CA VAL A 79 -3.22 -11.77 2.45
C VAL A 79 -2.31 -12.98 2.56
N LEU A 80 -2.39 -13.72 3.67
CA LEU A 80 -1.49 -14.84 3.94
C LEU A 80 -2.19 -15.93 4.75
N ASN A 81 -1.67 -17.14 4.62
CA ASN A 81 -1.94 -18.24 5.54
C ASN A 81 -0.88 -18.22 6.65
N PRO A 82 -1.25 -18.07 7.93
CA PRO A 82 -0.27 -18.07 9.02
C PRO A 82 0.54 -19.38 9.06
N SER A 83 1.86 -19.28 9.14
CA SER A 83 2.80 -20.42 9.23
C SER A 83 3.97 -20.04 10.14
N GLU A 84 4.32 -20.97 11.03
CA GLU A 84 5.45 -20.82 11.95
C GLU A 84 6.79 -20.79 11.18
N GLU A 85 6.91 -21.56 10.11
CA GLU A 85 8.09 -21.61 9.25
C GLU A 85 8.32 -20.28 8.52
N ILE A 86 7.26 -19.67 7.99
CA ILE A 86 7.32 -18.34 7.37
C ILE A 86 7.73 -17.30 8.42
N TYR A 87 7.13 -17.36 9.61
CA TYR A 87 7.47 -16.47 10.72
C TYR A 87 8.95 -16.60 11.13
N ASN A 88 9.45 -17.83 11.28
CA ASN A 88 10.84 -18.09 11.64
C ASN A 88 11.83 -17.65 10.55
N ALA A 89 11.46 -17.77 9.28
CA ALA A 89 12.26 -17.23 8.18
C ALA A 89 12.37 -15.70 8.23
N ILE A 90 11.27 -15.01 8.53
CA ILE A 90 11.25 -13.55 8.73
C ILE A 90 12.13 -13.16 9.93
N LEU A 91 12.00 -13.86 11.07
CA LEU A 91 12.85 -13.62 12.24
C LEU A 91 14.33 -13.80 11.94
N CYS A 92 14.70 -14.90 11.26
CA CYS A 92 16.08 -15.17 10.87
C CYS A 92 16.68 -14.03 10.03
N GLN A 93 15.90 -13.49 9.08
CA GLN A 93 16.34 -12.35 8.26
C GLN A 93 16.45 -11.05 9.08
N LEU A 94 15.56 -10.82 10.04
CA LEU A 94 15.62 -9.67 10.96
C LEU A 94 16.83 -9.73 11.89
N GLU A 95 17.31 -10.93 12.24
CA GLU A 95 18.50 -11.14 13.05
C GLU A 95 19.81 -10.89 12.28
N ASP A 96 19.78 -10.78 10.95
CA ASP A 96 20.96 -10.44 10.14
C ASP A 96 21.17 -8.90 10.07
N PRO A 97 22.19 -8.35 10.74
CA PRO A 97 22.50 -6.92 10.68
C PRO A 97 23.01 -6.48 9.31
N THR A 98 23.47 -7.39 8.46
CA THR A 98 23.94 -7.08 7.11
C THR A 98 22.78 -6.79 6.19
N ALA A 99 21.71 -7.58 6.28
CA ALA A 99 20.48 -7.39 5.54
C ALA A 99 19.69 -6.18 6.04
N THR A 100 19.42 -6.09 7.34
CA THR A 100 18.56 -5.04 7.92
C THR A 100 19.10 -3.63 7.70
N ARG A 101 20.43 -3.44 7.65
CA ARG A 101 21.06 -2.15 7.30
C ARG A 101 20.77 -1.68 5.88
N GLN A 102 20.39 -2.57 4.97
CA GLN A 102 20.10 -2.25 3.58
C GLN A 102 18.61 -1.93 3.33
N TYR A 103 17.73 -2.25 4.28
CA TYR A 103 16.29 -2.06 4.11
C TYR A 103 15.87 -0.62 4.37
N ALA A 104 15.87 0.19 3.30
CA ALA A 104 15.32 1.55 3.31
C ALA A 104 13.79 1.61 3.49
N PHE A 105 13.10 0.49 3.22
CA PHE A 105 11.67 0.29 3.42
C PHE A 105 11.47 -0.98 4.24
N ALA A 106 11.25 -0.85 5.54
CA ALA A 106 11.38 -1.93 6.53
C ALA A 106 10.68 -3.25 6.15
N ASP A 107 9.37 -3.34 6.37
CA ASP A 107 8.57 -4.55 6.12
C ASP A 107 8.51 -4.92 4.63
N GLN A 108 8.41 -3.91 3.77
CA GLN A 108 8.23 -4.07 2.34
C GLN A 108 9.46 -4.68 1.64
N LEU A 109 10.67 -4.18 1.92
CA LEU A 109 11.89 -4.76 1.36
C LEU A 109 12.20 -6.11 2.00
N LEU A 110 12.04 -6.24 3.32
CA LEU A 110 12.25 -7.51 4.02
C LEU A 110 11.46 -8.65 3.37
N LEU A 111 10.16 -8.44 3.17
CA LEU A 111 9.29 -9.45 2.55
C LEU A 111 9.61 -9.64 1.05
N SER A 112 9.97 -8.57 0.34
CA SER A 112 10.35 -8.66 -1.08
C SER A 112 11.68 -9.39 -1.28
N ASP A 113 12.58 -9.32 -0.31
CA ASP A 113 13.89 -9.98 -0.33
C ASP A 113 13.74 -11.48 -0.09
N ILE A 114 13.12 -11.87 1.04
CA ILE A 114 12.96 -13.28 1.42
C ILE A 114 12.06 -14.04 0.41
N TYR A 115 11.04 -13.37 -0.12
CA TYR A 115 10.03 -13.99 -1.01
C TYR A 115 10.03 -13.39 -2.41
N HIS A 116 11.21 -13.02 -2.91
CA HIS A 116 11.36 -12.46 -4.26
C HIS A 116 10.68 -13.34 -5.32
N ASN A 117 9.72 -12.76 -6.06
CA ASN A 117 8.88 -13.43 -7.07
C ASN A 117 8.06 -14.64 -6.56
N ARG A 118 7.86 -14.78 -5.25
CA ARG A 118 7.10 -15.89 -4.62
C ARG A 118 5.83 -15.42 -3.91
N TRP A 119 5.20 -14.38 -4.46
CA TRP A 119 3.95 -13.82 -3.97
C TRP A 119 2.98 -13.55 -5.13
N ALA A 120 1.68 -13.58 -4.82
CA ALA A 120 0.62 -13.38 -5.79
C ALA A 120 0.24 -11.88 -5.90
N PRO A 121 0.27 -11.27 -7.10
CA PRO A 121 -0.03 -9.85 -7.25
C PRO A 121 -1.54 -9.58 -7.19
N LEU A 122 -1.91 -8.67 -6.29
CA LEU A 122 -3.27 -8.16 -6.14
C LEU A 122 -3.52 -6.95 -7.05
N PRO A 123 -4.77 -6.76 -7.53
CA PRO A 123 -5.21 -5.52 -8.16
C PRO A 123 -5.06 -4.34 -7.20
N TYR A 124 -4.64 -3.18 -7.72
CA TYR A 124 -4.37 -2.00 -6.88
C TYR A 124 -5.57 -1.55 -6.04
N ILE A 125 -6.81 -1.90 -6.44
CA ILE A 125 -8.03 -1.52 -5.73
C ILE A 125 -8.09 -2.04 -4.28
N TYR A 126 -7.30 -3.06 -3.93
CA TYR A 126 -7.19 -3.60 -2.57
C TYR A 126 -6.16 -2.87 -1.70
N ASN A 127 -5.28 -2.06 -2.28
CA ASN A 127 -4.28 -1.27 -1.56
C ASN A 127 -3.95 -0.02 -2.39
N ALA A 128 -4.96 0.81 -2.61
CA ALA A 128 -4.87 1.92 -3.55
C ALA A 128 -4.14 3.08 -2.88
N LEU A 129 -2.90 3.35 -3.30
CA LEU A 129 -2.12 4.43 -2.71
C LEU A 129 -2.75 5.77 -3.10
N LYS A 130 -2.98 6.68 -2.13
CA LYS A 130 -3.60 7.99 -2.40
C LYS A 130 -2.98 8.75 -3.60
N PRO A 131 -1.65 8.75 -3.83
CA PRO A 131 -1.06 9.49 -4.95
C PRO A 131 -1.41 8.90 -6.32
N MET A 132 -1.88 7.64 -6.39
CA MET A 132 -2.30 7.03 -7.66
C MET A 132 -3.48 7.76 -8.31
N ARG A 133 -4.30 8.43 -7.51
CA ARG A 133 -5.42 9.25 -8.00
C ARG A 133 -4.96 10.54 -8.69
N TRP A 134 -3.78 11.05 -8.34
CA TRP A 134 -3.31 12.34 -8.84
C TRP A 134 -3.10 12.35 -10.35
N PRO A 135 -3.37 13.49 -11.03
CA PRO A 135 -3.11 13.63 -12.45
C PRO A 135 -1.66 13.30 -12.80
N GLY A 136 -1.45 12.40 -13.76
CA GLY A 136 -0.13 12.03 -14.26
C GLY A 136 0.62 10.97 -13.46
N VAL A 137 0.09 10.52 -12.32
CA VAL A 137 0.63 9.36 -11.60
C VAL A 137 0.02 8.08 -12.19
N HIS A 138 -1.21 7.73 -11.76
CA HIS A 138 -1.94 6.55 -12.24
C HIS A 138 -3.44 6.85 -12.42
N SER A 139 -3.81 8.11 -12.66
CA SER A 139 -5.20 8.54 -12.88
C SER A 139 -5.86 7.85 -14.08
N GLN A 140 -5.08 7.30 -15.01
CA GLN A 140 -5.53 6.49 -16.15
C GLN A 140 -6.24 5.20 -15.71
N ILE A 141 -5.71 4.54 -14.68
CA ILE A 141 -6.28 3.28 -14.16
C ILE A 141 -7.19 3.52 -12.96
N TRP A 142 -7.04 4.62 -12.24
CA TRP A 142 -7.86 4.93 -11.07
C TRP A 142 -9.36 5.03 -11.38
N LYS A 143 -10.20 4.44 -10.52
CA LYS A 143 -11.67 4.47 -10.58
C LYS A 143 -12.23 4.53 -9.15
N ASP A 144 -12.74 5.68 -8.72
CA ASP A 144 -13.25 5.92 -7.36
C ASP A 144 -14.22 4.80 -6.93
N ASN A 145 -15.17 4.42 -7.79
CA ASN A 145 -16.18 3.41 -7.50
C ASN A 145 -15.70 1.94 -7.52
N LYS A 146 -14.40 1.70 -7.76
CA LYS A 146 -13.80 0.36 -7.75
C LYS A 146 -12.81 0.17 -6.62
N VAL A 147 -12.26 1.26 -6.08
CA VAL A 147 -11.32 1.20 -4.95
C VAL A 147 -12.04 0.66 -3.72
N LYS A 148 -11.46 -0.36 -3.10
CA LYS A 148 -12.00 -1.03 -1.91
C LYS A 148 -11.28 -0.62 -0.63
N ASN A 149 -10.01 -0.24 -0.75
CA ASN A 149 -9.16 0.18 0.36
C ASN A 149 -8.17 1.26 -0.12
N VAL A 150 -8.16 2.40 0.57
CA VAL A 150 -7.24 3.51 0.31
C VAL A 150 -6.10 3.45 1.31
N HIS A 151 -4.88 3.41 0.80
CA HIS A 151 -3.67 3.53 1.60
C HIS A 151 -3.21 4.98 1.56
N TYR A 152 -3.41 5.69 2.68
CA TYR A 152 -2.88 7.03 2.93
C TYR A 152 -1.37 6.97 3.17
N ILE A 153 -0.62 6.59 2.13
CA ILE A 153 0.84 6.53 2.15
C ILE A 153 1.43 7.95 2.12
N LEU A 154 2.63 8.10 2.69
CA LEU A 154 3.33 9.39 2.83
C LEU A 154 2.57 10.37 3.74
N SER A 155 3.20 11.51 4.02
CA SER A 155 2.59 12.65 4.72
C SER A 155 2.01 13.63 3.70
N SER A 156 1.02 14.45 4.08
CA SER A 156 0.29 14.41 5.36
C SER A 156 -0.73 13.26 5.42
N LYS A 157 -1.04 12.82 6.63
CA LYS A 157 -2.20 11.95 6.88
C LYS A 157 -3.47 12.80 7.02
N PRO A 158 -4.66 12.25 6.75
CA PRO A 158 -5.91 12.98 6.95
C PRO A 158 -6.08 13.49 8.39
N TRP A 159 -5.66 12.70 9.39
CA TRP A 159 -5.77 13.07 10.81
C TRP A 159 -4.74 14.10 11.28
N ASP A 160 -3.68 14.36 10.52
CA ASP A 160 -2.73 15.43 10.84
C ASP A 160 -3.34 16.83 10.60
N GLU A 161 -4.48 16.91 9.92
CA GLU A 161 -5.17 18.17 9.62
C GLU A 161 -5.96 18.72 10.81
N GLU A 162 -6.34 17.87 11.78
CA GLU A 162 -7.10 18.28 12.97
C GLU A 162 -6.24 19.16 13.92
N ASP A 163 -4.91 19.00 13.89
CA ASP A 163 -3.95 19.80 14.68
C ASP A 163 -3.74 21.22 14.11
N MET A 164 -4.32 21.53 12.94
CA MET A 164 -4.38 22.89 12.37
C MET A 164 -5.61 23.69 12.84
N GLY A 165 -6.19 23.30 13.98
CA GLY A 165 -7.18 24.10 14.68
C GLY A 165 -6.63 25.47 15.09
N SER A 166 -7.05 26.51 14.37
CA SER A 166 -6.90 27.95 14.66
C SER A 166 -5.62 28.69 14.26
N TRP A 167 -4.54 28.05 13.77
CA TRP A 167 -3.33 28.80 13.33
C TRP A 167 -2.70 28.25 12.05
N GLY A 168 -3.34 28.57 10.94
CA GLY A 168 -2.69 28.55 9.63
C GLY A 168 -3.14 27.42 8.74
N LYS A 169 -3.98 27.76 7.76
CA LYS A 169 -3.97 27.12 6.44
C LYS A 169 -2.64 27.40 5.72
N GLU A 170 -1.51 27.11 6.35
CA GLU A 170 -0.30 26.89 5.57
C GLU A 170 -0.45 25.49 5.01
N GLN A 171 -1.13 25.43 3.87
CA GLN A 171 -0.99 24.33 2.94
C GLN A 171 0.49 23.98 2.92
N ASN A 172 0.85 22.76 3.34
CA ASN A 172 2.18 22.24 3.09
C ASN A 172 2.43 22.45 1.60
N LYS A 173 3.29 23.42 1.26
CA LYS A 173 3.54 23.90 -0.11
C LYS A 173 4.10 22.79 -1.02
N GLU A 174 4.32 21.61 -0.47
CA GLU A 174 4.83 20.42 -1.14
C GLU A 174 3.74 19.49 -1.69
N ASP A 175 2.46 19.66 -1.33
CA ASP A 175 1.36 18.86 -1.89
C ASP A 175 0.33 19.77 -2.60
N PRO A 176 0.57 20.13 -3.88
CA PRO A 176 -0.22 21.12 -4.61
C PRO A 176 -1.61 20.61 -5.04
N VAL A 177 -1.98 19.36 -4.72
CA VAL A 177 -3.25 18.75 -5.11
C VAL A 177 -4.13 18.64 -3.86
N VAL A 178 -5.31 19.27 -3.90
CA VAL A 178 -6.36 19.01 -2.90
C VAL A 178 -6.71 17.52 -2.99
N ASP A 179 -6.29 16.76 -1.99
CA ASP A 179 -6.47 15.31 -1.96
C ASP A 179 -7.88 14.98 -1.45
N GLU A 180 -8.82 14.84 -2.38
CA GLU A 180 -10.22 14.47 -2.10
C GLU A 180 -10.35 13.19 -1.25
N THR A 181 -9.32 12.33 -1.24
CA THR A 181 -9.33 11.14 -0.38
C THR A 181 -9.31 11.50 1.11
N HIS A 182 -8.80 12.67 1.50
CA HIS A 182 -8.86 13.15 2.88
C HIS A 182 -10.29 13.52 3.30
N ASP A 183 -11.08 14.12 2.41
CA ASP A 183 -12.51 14.40 2.65
C ASP A 183 -13.30 13.10 2.86
N TRP A 184 -12.96 12.04 2.12
CA TRP A 184 -13.56 10.73 2.33
C TRP A 184 -13.26 10.17 3.72
N TRP A 185 -12.01 10.29 4.17
CA TRP A 185 -11.61 9.85 5.52
C TRP A 185 -12.38 10.61 6.60
N TRP A 186 -12.42 11.95 6.51
CA TRP A 186 -13.12 12.79 7.49
C TRP A 186 -14.61 12.50 7.54
N LYS A 187 -15.25 12.32 6.40
CA LYS A 187 -16.66 11.95 6.34
C LYS A 187 -16.92 10.66 7.13
N ILE A 188 -16.17 9.59 6.83
CA ILE A 188 -16.36 8.29 7.48
C ILE A 188 -15.96 8.33 8.96
N ASN A 189 -14.85 8.99 9.30
CA ASN A 189 -14.41 9.12 10.68
C ASN A 189 -15.42 9.91 11.53
N ASN A 190 -16.01 10.98 11.00
CA ASN A 190 -17.06 11.74 11.69
C ASN A 190 -18.33 10.91 11.92
N GLU A 191 -18.74 10.10 10.94
CA GLU A 191 -19.85 9.15 11.08
C GLU A 191 -19.54 8.08 12.15
N ARG A 192 -18.31 7.53 12.17
CA ARG A 192 -17.83 6.61 13.22
C ARG A 192 -17.89 7.26 14.60
N LEU A 193 -17.29 8.44 14.77
CA LEU A 193 -17.26 9.16 16.04
C LEU A 193 -18.66 9.52 16.55
N ALA A 194 -19.59 9.87 15.66
CA ALA A 194 -20.99 10.11 16.03
C ALA A 194 -21.66 8.84 16.55
N THR A 195 -21.42 7.70 15.90
CA THR A 195 -21.93 6.38 16.31
C THR A 195 -21.33 5.93 17.65
N GLU A 196 -20.03 6.08 17.82
CA GLU A 196 -19.31 5.78 19.08
C GLU A 196 -19.86 6.61 20.24
N ARG A 197 -20.04 7.93 20.05
CA ARG A 197 -20.66 8.81 21.06
C ARG A 197 -22.08 8.37 21.41
N ALA A 198 -22.90 8.02 20.42
CA ALA A 198 -24.26 7.54 20.65
C ALA A 198 -24.30 6.22 21.46
N ASN A 199 -23.27 5.40 21.32
CA ASN A 199 -23.10 4.15 22.06
C ASN A 199 -22.36 4.29 23.40
N GLY A 200 -22.08 5.53 23.84
CA GLY A 200 -21.41 5.79 25.12
C GLY A 200 -19.91 5.45 25.13
N VAL A 201 -19.28 5.29 23.96
CA VAL A 201 -17.82 5.14 23.85
C VAL A 201 -17.18 6.50 24.14
N VAL A 202 -16.36 6.55 25.19
CA VAL A 202 -15.60 7.74 25.56
C VAL A 202 -14.45 7.88 24.57
N ARG A 203 -14.28 9.07 23.99
CA ARG A 203 -13.13 9.40 23.13
C ARG A 203 -11.86 9.20 23.96
N ASP A 204 -11.04 8.20 23.62
CA ASP A 204 -9.67 8.15 24.08
C ASP A 204 -8.89 9.28 23.39
N GLY A 205 -7.90 9.86 24.07
CA GLY A 205 -7.25 11.11 23.65
C GLY A 205 -6.30 10.97 22.46
N PHE A 206 -6.66 10.15 21.47
CA PHE A 206 -5.93 9.92 20.23
C PHE A 206 -6.76 10.35 19.01
#